data_AF-A0A2U1D3F7-F1
#
_entry.id   AF-A0A2U1D3F7-F1
#
_cell.length_a   1.000
_cell.length_b   1.000
_cell.length_c   1.000
_cell.angle_alpha   90.00
_cell.angle_beta   90.00
_cell.angle_gamma   90.00
#
_symmetry.space_group_name_H-M   'P 1'
#
loop_
_entity.id
_entity.type
_entity.pdbx_description
1 polymer ?
#
loop_
_entity_poly.entity_id
_entity_poly.type
_entity_poly.pdbx_seq_one_letter_code
_entity_poly.pdbx_strand_id
1 'polypeptide(L)'
;MSKEWTEKLGYKVIFMTIRLINLFMSPLVFMLIWNWFITKLGLVHIDYWLSFGIMLLINFAFDMNAILNKNNYDNSDYTFDPTASFAKLFVIFITIVMAFIVHLFV
;
A
#
# COMPACT_ATOMS: atom_id res chain seq x y z
N MET A 1 31.56 14.18 5.05
CA MET A 1 30.24 13.72 4.53
C MET A 1 29.77 14.78 3.54
N SER A 2 29.56 14.46 2.26
CA SER A 2 29.23 15.46 1.24
C SER A 2 27.78 15.94 1.38
N LYS A 3 27.53 17.24 1.14
CA LYS A 3 26.17 17.84 1.19
C LYS A 3 25.16 17.10 0.31
N GLU A 4 25.61 16.52 -0.80
CA GLU A 4 24.81 15.71 -1.70
C GLU A 4 24.20 14.47 -1.03
N TRP A 5 24.94 13.83 -0.10
CA TRP A 5 24.45 12.65 0.61
C TRP A 5 23.33 13.02 1.60
N THR A 6 23.48 14.15 2.30
CA THR A 6 22.47 14.64 3.24
C THR A 6 21.18 15.07 2.55
N GLU A 7 21.27 15.66 1.36
CA GLU A 7 20.10 16.03 0.55
C GLU A 7 19.36 14.79 0.04
N LYS A 8 20.08 13.82 -0.54
CA LYS A 8 19.48 12.54 -0.99
C LYS A 8 18.79 11.78 0.14
N LEU A 9 19.41 11.73 1.32
CA LEU A 9 18.80 11.10 2.49
C LEU A 9 17.53 11.84 2.94
N GLY A 10 17.57 13.18 2.97
CA GLY A 10 16.44 14.02 3.33
C GLY A 10 15.22 13.80 2.44
N TYR A 11 15.41 13.83 1.12
CA TYR A 11 14.32 13.56 0.17
C TYR A 11 13.72 12.15 0.36
N LYS A 12 14.57 11.14 0.58
CA LYS A 12 14.12 9.76 0.78
C LYS A 12 13.26 9.62 2.04
N VAL A 13 13.68 10.25 3.15
CA VAL A 13 12.91 10.25 4.40
C VAL A 13 11.59 10.97 4.23
N ILE A 14 11.57 12.17 3.63
CA ILE A 14 10.33 12.92 3.37
C ILE A 14 9.35 12.09 2.55
N PHE A 15 9.83 11.48 1.46
CA PHE A 15 9.00 10.64 0.61
C PHE A 15 8.44 9.42 1.36
N MET A 16 9.27 8.78 2.20
CA MET A 16 8.84 7.64 3.03
C MET A 16 7.77 8.07 4.04
N THR A 17 7.92 9.23 4.67
CA THR A 17 6.94 9.78 5.61
C THR A 17 5.62 10.09 4.92
N ILE A 18 5.63 10.71 3.74
CA ILE A 18 4.41 11.00 2.97
C ILE A 18 3.68 9.71 2.61
N ARG A 19 4.41 8.66 2.19
CA ARG A 19 3.81 7.35 1.90
C ARG A 19 3.16 6.74 3.14
N LEU A 20 3.82 6.83 4.29
CA LEU A 20 3.27 6.30 5.54
C LEU A 20 2.00 7.05 5.95
N ILE A 21 2.00 8.38 5.85
CA ILE A 21 0.80 9.19 6.13
C ILE A 21 -0.34 8.79 5.19
N ASN A 22 -0.07 8.66 3.89
CA ASN A 22 -1.08 8.23 2.93
C ASN A 22 -1.64 6.83 3.24
N LEU A 23 -0.79 5.89 3.68
CA LEU A 23 -1.23 4.54 4.05
C LEU A 23 -2.33 4.55 5.12
N PHE A 24 -2.23 5.45 6.11
CA PHE A 24 -3.22 5.57 7.19
C PHE A 24 -4.38 6.52 6.87
N MET A 25 -4.14 7.56 6.06
CA MET A 25 -5.15 8.55 5.68
C MET A 25 -6.09 8.06 4.57
N SER A 26 -5.61 7.26 3.62
CA SER A 26 -6.45 6.74 2.53
C SER A 26 -7.65 5.93 3.03
N PRO A 27 -7.50 5.01 4.00
CA PRO A 27 -8.63 4.35 4.66
C PRO A 27 -9.60 5.31 5.35
N LEU A 28 -9.11 6.38 5.98
CA LEU A 28 -9.98 7.36 6.62
C LEU A 28 -10.86 8.07 5.58
N VAL A 29 -10.24 8.51 4.48
CA VAL A 29 -10.95 9.16 3.37
C VAL A 29 -11.96 8.21 2.72
N PHE A 30 -11.57 6.95 2.49
CA PHE A 30 -12.47 5.94 1.93
C PHE A 30 -13.69 5.69 2.84
N MET A 31 -13.47 5.56 4.16
CA MET A 31 -14.55 5.41 5.14
C MET A 31 -15.52 6.59 5.07
N LEU A 32 -15.00 7.81 5.02
CA LEU A 32 -15.83 9.02 4.95
C LEU A 32 -16.66 9.05 3.66
N ILE A 33 -16.05 8.77 2.50
CA ILE A 33 -16.76 8.73 1.22
C ILE A 33 -17.81 7.62 1.21
N TRP A 34 -17.46 6.42 1.69
CA TRP A 34 -18.38 5.29 1.78
C TRP A 34 -19.59 5.64 2.64
N ASN A 35 -19.34 6.12 3.86
CA ASN A 35 -20.40 6.45 4.81
C ASN A 35 -21.24 7.66 4.39
N TRP A 36 -20.71 8.52 3.51
CA TRP A 36 -21.43 9.68 2.99
C TRP A 36 -22.27 9.38 1.74
N PHE A 37 -21.77 8.52 0.86
CA PHE A 37 -22.38 8.25 -0.45
C PHE A 37 -22.96 6.83 -0.57
N ILE A 38 -22.15 5.82 -0.26
CA ILE A 38 -22.49 4.42 -0.51
C ILE A 38 -23.63 3.94 0.40
N THR A 39 -23.69 4.43 1.63
CA THR A 39 -24.79 4.15 2.56
C THR A 39 -26.14 4.66 2.08
N LYS A 40 -26.17 5.74 1.28
CA LYS A 40 -27.40 6.25 0.65
C LYS A 40 -27.95 5.30 -0.42
N LEU A 41 -27.15 4.35 -0.90
CA LEU A 41 -27.56 3.29 -1.82
C LEU A 41 -28.10 2.06 -1.08
N GLY A 42 -28.26 2.12 0.25
CA GLY A 42 -28.77 1.02 1.07
C GLY A 42 -27.69 0.06 1.58
N LEU A 43 -26.42 0.38 1.40
CA LEU A 43 -25.29 -0.38 1.94
C LEU A 43 -24.99 0.02 3.40
N VAL A 44 -24.33 -0.88 4.13
CA VAL A 44 -24.02 -0.67 5.55
C VAL A 44 -22.90 0.35 5.75
N HIS A 45 -22.95 1.03 6.90
CA HIS A 45 -21.82 1.83 7.38
C HIS A 45 -20.61 0.94 7.63
N ILE A 46 -19.44 1.44 7.28
CA ILE A 46 -18.16 0.80 7.57
C ILE A 46 -17.39 1.62 8.58
N ASP A 47 -16.64 0.94 9.43
CA ASP A 47 -15.72 1.58 10.36
C ASP A 47 -14.33 1.74 9.73
N TYR A 48 -13.42 2.33 10.50
CA TYR A 48 -12.06 2.61 10.03
C TYR A 48 -11.31 1.32 9.69
N TRP A 49 -11.44 0.28 10.51
CA TRP A 49 -10.68 -0.95 10.35
C TRP A 49 -11.16 -1.76 9.14
N LEU A 50 -12.47 -1.86 8.92
CA LEU A 50 -13.02 -2.48 7.72
C LEU A 50 -12.59 -1.70 6.46
N SER A 51 -12.64 -0.38 6.49
CA SER A 51 -12.12 0.48 5.42
C SER A 51 -10.62 0.25 5.16
N PHE A 52 -9.84 0.09 6.23
CA PHE A 52 -8.40 -0.19 6.17
C PHE A 52 -8.12 -1.53 5.50
N GLY A 53 -8.85 -2.58 5.89
CA GLY A 53 -8.77 -3.90 5.27
C GLY A 53 -9.10 -3.88 3.78
N ILE A 54 -10.16 -3.18 3.38
CA ILE A 54 -10.54 -3.02 1.96
C ILE A 54 -9.43 -2.32 1.17
N MET A 55 -8.87 -1.23 1.69
CA MET A 55 -7.78 -0.52 1.03
C MET A 55 -6.51 -1.36 0.91
N LEU A 56 -6.16 -2.14 1.93
CA LEU A 56 -5.04 -3.09 1.85
C LEU A 56 -5.27 -4.13 0.76
N LEU A 57 -6.48 -4.70 0.69
CA LEU A 57 -6.83 -5.70 -0.32
C LEU A 57 -6.71 -5.12 -1.73
N ILE A 58 -7.23 -3.90 -1.92
CA ILE A 58 -7.15 -3.19 -3.21
C ILE A 58 -5.70 -2.93 -3.60
N ASN A 59 -4.87 -2.40 -2.69
CA ASN A 59 -3.45 -2.17 -2.96
C ASN A 59 -2.72 -3.47 -3.29
N PHE A 60 -3.00 -4.55 -2.54
CA PHE A 60 -2.43 -5.87 -2.82
C PHE A 60 -2.83 -6.38 -4.21
N ALA A 61 -4.11 -6.26 -4.59
CA ALA A 61 -4.58 -6.69 -5.90
C ALA A 61 -3.96 -5.88 -7.05
N PHE A 62 -3.82 -4.56 -6.90
CA PHE A 62 -3.18 -3.71 -7.91
C PHE A 62 -1.67 -3.97 -8.00
N ASP A 63 -0.97 -4.10 -6.87
CA ASP A 63 0.46 -4.40 -6.84
C ASP A 63 0.76 -5.78 -7.42
N MET A 64 -0.06 -6.79 -7.11
CA MET A 64 0.09 -8.14 -7.68
C MET A 64 -0.10 -8.13 -9.20
N ASN A 65 -1.07 -7.38 -9.72
CA ASN A 65 -1.27 -7.22 -11.16
C ASN A 65 -0.09 -6.49 -11.84
N ALA A 66 0.46 -5.46 -11.21
CA ALA A 66 1.64 -4.77 -11.73
C ALA A 66 2.87 -5.71 -11.81
N ILE A 67 3.02 -6.62 -10.85
CA ILE A 67 4.08 -7.65 -10.84
C ILE A 67 3.89 -8.63 -12.00
N LEU A 68 2.67 -9.12 -12.22
CA LEU A 68 2.37 -10.06 -13.30
C LEU A 68 2.52 -9.41 -14.69
N ASN A 69 2.12 -8.16 -14.83
CA ASN A 69 2.16 -7.46 -16.11
C ASN A 69 3.58 -7.02 -16.50
N LYS A 70 4.42 -6.62 -15.52
CA LYS A 70 5.82 -6.26 -15.79
C LYS A 70 6.65 -7.44 -16.28
N ASN A 71 6.39 -8.65 -15.77
CA ASN A 71 7.07 -9.87 -16.22
C ASN A 71 6.69 -10.28 -17.66
N ASN A 72 5.58 -9.80 -18.21
CA ASN A 72 5.19 -10.08 -19.59
C ASN A 72 5.78 -9.10 -20.62
N TYR A 73 6.26 -7.92 -20.18
CA TYR A 73 6.73 -6.87 -21.08
C TYR A 73 8.26 -6.78 -21.20
N ASP A 74 9.01 -7.49 -20.34
CA ASP A 74 10.48 -7.41 -20.27
C ASP A 74 11.12 -8.77 -20.61
N ASN A 75 11.01 -9.17 -21.89
CA ASN A 75 11.61 -10.39 -22.43
C ASN A 75 13.04 -10.16 -22.98
N SER A 76 13.79 -9.14 -22.52
CA SER A 76 15.10 -8.86 -23.11
C SER A 76 16.32 -8.82 -22.20
N ASP A 77 16.24 -8.85 -20.87
CA ASP A 77 17.42 -9.15 -20.02
C ASP A 77 17.00 -9.34 -18.56
N TYR A 78 16.69 -10.59 -18.17
CA TYR A 78 16.40 -10.95 -16.78
C TYR A 78 17.69 -10.96 -15.94
N THR A 79 18.15 -9.78 -15.53
CA THR A 79 19.06 -9.70 -14.38
C THR A 79 18.22 -9.87 -13.11
N PHE A 80 18.43 -10.96 -12.38
CA PHE A 80 17.78 -11.18 -11.09
C PHE A 80 18.20 -10.06 -10.14
N ASP A 81 17.29 -9.13 -9.86
CA ASP A 81 17.47 -8.13 -8.81
C ASP A 81 16.90 -8.68 -7.48
N PRO A 82 17.77 -9.21 -6.59
CA PRO A 82 17.34 -9.73 -5.29
C PRO A 82 16.69 -8.65 -4.42
N THR A 83 17.04 -7.38 -4.61
CA THR A 83 16.55 -6.29 -3.76
C THR A 83 15.10 -5.94 -4.09
N ALA A 84 14.73 -5.92 -5.36
CA ALA A 84 13.35 -5.73 -5.79
C ALA A 84 12.45 -6.91 -5.39
N SER A 85 12.97 -8.14 -5.45
CA SER A 85 12.24 -9.35 -5.03
C SER A 85 12.01 -9.40 -3.52
N PHE A 86 13.03 -9.04 -2.73
CA PHE A 86 12.88 -8.94 -1.27
C PHE A 86 11.89 -7.84 -0.87
N ALA A 87 11.95 -6.67 -1.52
CA ALA A 87 11.01 -5.58 -1.25
C ALA A 87 9.56 -6.01 -1.49
N LYS A 88 9.31 -6.79 -2.55
CA LYS A 88 7.97 -7.33 -2.85
C LYS A 88 7.50 -8.35 -1.81
N LEU A 89 8.35 -9.30 -1.43
CA LEU A 89 8.03 -10.27 -0.36
C LEU A 89 7.77 -9.58 0.99
N PHE A 90 8.53 -8.52 1.28
CA PHE A 90 8.35 -7.71 2.47
C PHE A 90 7.01 -6.97 2.48
N VAL A 91 6.56 -6.45 1.33
CA VAL A 91 5.22 -5.85 1.19
C VAL A 91 4.12 -6.89 1.44
N ILE A 92 4.23 -8.09 0.86
CA ILE A 92 3.28 -9.18 1.11
C ILE A 92 3.22 -9.52 2.60
N PHE A 93 4.38 -9.65 3.24
CA PHE A 93 4.46 -9.91 4.69
C PHE A 93 3.81 -8.81 5.52
N ILE A 94 4.09 -7.53 5.23
CA ILE A 94 3.43 -6.40 5.90
C ILE A 94 1.92 -6.44 5.69
N THR A 95 1.45 -6.72 4.47
CA THR A 95 0.01 -6.82 4.19
C THR A 95 -0.65 -7.92 5.02
N ILE A 96 0.00 -9.07 5.19
CA ILE A 96 -0.49 -10.15 6.04
C ILE A 96 -0.55 -9.71 7.51
N VAL A 97 0.49 -9.06 8.02
CA VAL A 97 0.53 -8.54 9.40
C VAL A 97 -0.59 -7.50 9.62
N MET A 98 -0.77 -6.58 8.68
CA MET A 98 -1.80 -5.54 8.78
C MET A 98 -3.21 -6.13 8.65
N ALA A 99 -3.42 -7.13 7.79
CA ALA A 99 -4.69 -7.85 7.69
C ALA A 99 -5.03 -8.58 9.00
N PHE A 100 -4.03 -9.19 9.65
CA PHE A 100 -4.21 -9.79 10.97
C PHE A 100 -4.58 -8.76 12.03
N ILE A 101 -3.93 -7.59 12.03
CA ILE A 101 -4.27 -6.48 12.93
C ILE A 101 -5.72 -6.04 12.69
N VAL A 102 -6.12 -5.80 11.44
CA VAL A 102 -7.50 -5.43 11.10
C VAL A 102 -8.50 -6.47 11.63
N HIS A 103 -8.21 -7.76 11.46
CA HIS A 103 -9.08 -8.83 11.96
C HIS A 103 -9.24 -8.83 13.48
N LEU A 104 -8.29 -8.31 14.26
CA LEU A 104 -8.42 -8.19 15.71
C LEU A 104 -9.38 -7.06 16.14
N PHE A 105 -9.68 -6.11 15.26
CA PHE A 105 -10.46 -4.92 15.58
C PHE A 105 -11.80 -4.81 14.84
N VAL A 106 -12.13 -5.80 13.99
CA VAL A 106 -13.42 -5.95 13.29
C VAL A 106 -14.18 -7.13 13.90
#